data_AF-A0A1D8ATP2-F1
#
_entry.id   AF-A0A1D8ATP2-F1
#
_cell.length_a   1.000
_cell.length_b   1.000
_cell.length_c   1.000
_cell.angle_alpha   90.00
_cell.angle_beta   90.00
_cell.angle_gamma   90.00
#
_symmetry.space_group_name_H-M   'P 1'
#
loop_
_entity.id
_entity.type
_entity.pdbx_description
1 polymer ?
#
loop_
_entity_poly.entity_id
_entity_poly.type
_entity_poly.pdbx_seq_one_letter_code
_entity_poly.pdbx_strand_id
1 'polypeptide(L)' 'MSSKELVIDLVRRLPDEVSLRDIVREIEFVAGVREGLDSFDKEGGFTVEEARAKLDEWTAK' A
#
# COMPACT_ATOMS: atom_id res chain seq x y z
N MET A 1 14.21 0.21 9.96
CA MET A 1 13.62 1.56 10.00
C MET A 1 12.26 1.47 10.67
N SER A 2 11.98 2.33 11.63
CA SER A 2 10.67 2.42 12.28
C SER A 2 9.62 3.02 11.33
N SER A 3 8.34 2.75 11.58
CA SER A 3 7.24 3.36 10.82
C SER A 3 7.29 4.90 10.88
N LYS A 4 7.73 5.47 12.01
CA LYS A 4 7.88 6.92 12.19
C LYS A 4 8.93 7.50 11.24
N GLU A 5 10.11 6.90 11.17
CA GLU A 5 11.19 7.35 10.27
C GLU A 5 10.75 7.29 8.82
N LEU A 6 10.02 6.23 8.43
CA LEU A 6 9.53 6.06 7.08
C LEU A 6 8.48 7.12 6.69
N VAL A 7 7.59 7.49 7.61
CA VAL A 7 6.65 8.60 7.38
C VAL A 7 7.38 9.93 7.22
N ILE A 8 8.39 10.21 8.06
CA ILE A 8 9.18 11.43 7.97
C ILE A 8 9.90 11.49 6.61
N ASP A 9 10.52 10.40 6.17
CA ASP A 9 11.22 10.34 4.89
C ASP A 9 10.27 10.37 3.68
N LEU A 10 9.03 9.90 3.83
CA LEU A 10 7.99 10.07 2.82
C LEU A 10 7.61 11.54 2.67
N VAL A 11 7.26 12.20 3.79
CA VAL A 11 6.84 13.61 3.78
C VAL A 11 7.93 14.51 3.24
N ARG A 12 9.21 14.26 3.56
CA ARG A 12 10.36 15.02 3.04
C ARG A 12 10.53 14.97 1.52
N ARG A 13 9.96 13.96 0.85
CA ARG A 13 10.06 13.79 -0.61
C ARG A 13 8.87 14.39 -1.36
N LEU A 14 7.82 14.79 -0.65
CA LEU A 14 6.65 15.38 -1.27
C LEU A 14 6.91 16.85 -1.64
N PRO A 15 6.27 17.38 -2.71
CA PRO A 15 6.31 18.80 -3.03
C PRO A 15 5.71 19.65 -1.91
N ASP A 16 6.16 20.89 -1.76
CA ASP A 16 5.69 21.80 -0.70
C ASP A 16 4.20 22.16 -0.85
N GLU A 17 3.67 22.11 -2.08
CA GLU A 17 2.28 22.45 -2.40
C GLU A 17 1.31 21.28 -2.20
N VAL A 18 1.78 20.12 -1.76
CA VAL A 18 0.93 18.94 -1.53
C VAL A 18 -0.10 19.23 -0.43
N SER A 19 -1.36 18.87 -0.67
CA SER A 19 -2.39 19.03 0.35
C SER A 19 -2.20 18.01 1.48
N LEU A 20 -2.59 18.36 2.71
CA LEU A 20 -2.55 17.41 3.84
C LEU A 20 -3.33 16.12 3.54
N ARG A 21 -4.42 16.22 2.76
CA ARG A 21 -5.22 15.05 2.37
C ARG A 21 -4.46 14.11 1.45
N ASP A 22 -3.66 14.66 0.52
CA ASP A 22 -2.84 13.85 -0.36
C ASP A 22 -1.65 13.23 0.37
N ILE A 23 -1.08 13.92 1.38
CA ILE A 23 -0.08 13.34 2.29
C ILE A 23 -0.64 12.10 2.99
N VAL A 24 -1.85 12.20 3.56
CA VAL A 24 -2.51 11.06 4.24
C VAL A 24 -2.72 9.91 3.27
N ARG A 25 -3.24 10.18 2.06
CA ARG A 25 -3.45 9.15 1.04
C ARG A 25 -2.15 8.45 0.66
N GLU A 26 -1.05 9.17 0.52
CA GLU A 26 0.25 8.59 0.21
C GLU A 26 0.75 7.68 1.34
N ILE A 27 0.57 8.10 2.60
CA ILE A 27 0.89 7.27 3.77
C ILE A 27 0.07 5.98 3.78
N GLU A 28 -1.24 6.08 3.54
CA GLU A 28 -2.15 4.92 3.45
C GLU A 28 -1.73 3.97 2.32
N PHE A 29 -1.37 4.51 1.16
CA PHE A 29 -0.89 3.72 0.03
C PHE A 29 0.38 2.93 0.38
N VAL A 30 1.39 3.61 0.94
CA VAL A 30 2.64 2.96 1.34
C VAL A 30 2.41 1.91 2.44
N ALA A 31 1.52 2.19 3.40
CA ALA A 31 1.15 1.22 4.42
C ALA A 31 0.53 -0.05 3.82
N GLY A 32 -0.44 0.10 2.91
CA GLY A 32 -1.09 -1.02 2.24
C GLY A 32 -0.15 -1.86 1.37
N VAL A 33 0.78 -1.23 0.64
CA VAL A 33 1.80 -1.96 -0.13
C VAL A 33 2.67 -2.81 0.78
N ARG A 34 3.11 -2.25 1.91
CA ARG A 34 3.97 -2.99 2.86
C ARG A 34 3.25 -4.13 3.54
N GLU A 35 1.98 -3.92 3.92
CA GLU A 35 1.14 -4.99 4.44
C GLU A 35 0.99 -6.12 3.40
N GLY A 36 0.75 -5.78 2.14
CA GLY A 36 0.66 -6.76 1.05
C GLY A 36 1.95 -7.57 0.85
N LEU A 37 3.11 -6.90 0.92
CA LEU A 37 4.42 -7.58 0.82
C LEU A 37 4.68 -8.48 2.03
N ASP A 38 4.39 -8.01 3.25
CA ASP A 38 4.53 -8.82 4.47
C ASP A 38 3.60 -10.04 4.46
N SER A 39 2.39 -9.91 3.91
CA SER A 39 1.47 -11.03 3.69
C SER A 39 2.01 -12.00 2.65
N PHE A 40 2.54 -11.52 1.53
CA PHE A 40 3.14 -12.36 0.50
C PHE A 40 4.33 -13.18 1.05
N ASP A 41 5.21 -12.58 1.84
CA ASP A 41 6.36 -13.28 2.43
C ASP A 41 5.93 -14.39 3.41
N LYS A 42 4.76 -14.26 4.05
CA LYS A 42 4.24 -15.23 5.01
C LYS A 42 3.39 -16.33 4.37
N GLU A 43 2.53 -15.94 3.44
CA GLU A 43 1.46 -16.79 2.90
C GLU A 43 1.74 -17.25 1.46
N GLY A 44 2.72 -16.64 0.79
CA GLY A 44 3.02 -16.83 -0.62
C GLY A 44 2.13 -16.00 -1.55
N GLY A 45 2.37 -16.17 -2.85
CA GLY A 45 1.57 -15.52 -3.90
C GLY A 45 0.36 -16.33 -4.33
N PHE A 46 -0.49 -15.69 -5.12
CA PHE A 46 -1.59 -16.36 -5.83
C PHE A 46 -1.14 -16.83 -7.21
N THR A 47 -1.72 -17.94 -7.67
CA THR A 47 -1.75 -18.31 -9.08
C THR A 47 -2.58 -17.32 -9.90
N VAL A 48 -2.42 -17.34 -11.22
CA VAL A 48 -3.19 -16.48 -12.13
C VAL A 48 -4.69 -16.76 -12.02
N GLU A 49 -5.06 -18.03 -11.84
CA GLU A 49 -6.43 -18.48 -11.66
C GLU A 49 -7.04 -17.96 -10.34
N GLU A 50 -6.31 -18.06 -9.23
CA GLU A 50 -6.74 -17.52 -7.93
C GLU A 50 -6.85 -15.99 -7.97
N ALA A 51 -5.92 -15.31 -8.64
CA ALA A 51 -5.99 -13.86 -8.83
C ALA A 51 -7.23 -13.45 -9.63
N ARG A 52 -7.59 -14.21 -10.68
CA ARG A 52 -8.81 -13.97 -11.48
C ARG A 52 -10.07 -14.10 -10.64
N ALA A 53 -10.17 -15.15 -9.83
CA ALA A 53 -11.33 -15.36 -8.94
C ALA A 53 -11.50 -14.20 -7.93
N LYS A 54 -10.39 -13.69 -7.38
CA LYS A 54 -10.42 -12.52 -6.48
C LYS A 54 -10.82 -11.23 -7.17
N LEU A 55 -10.40 -11.01 -8.42
CA LEU A 55 -10.80 -9.84 -9.20
C LEU A 55 -12.31 -9.82 -9.44
N ASP A 56 -12.90 -10.97 -9.75
CA ASP A 56 -14.35 -11.09 -9.91
C ASP A 56 -15.09 -10.76 -8.60
N GLU A 57 -14.56 -11.20 -7.44
CA GLU A 57 -15.11 -10.86 -6.12
C GLU A 57 -15.01 -9.36 -5.80
N TRP A 58 -13.87 -8.73 -6.08
CA TRP A 58 -13.67 -7.30 -5.79
C TRP A 58 -14.50 -6.37 -6.69
N THR A 59 -14.70 -6.76 -7.94
CA THR A 59 -15.45 -5.97 -8.93
C THR A 59 -16.95 -6.22 -8.91
N ALA A 60 -17.40 -7.29 -8.24
CA ALA A 60 -18.82 -7.60 -8.03
C ALA A 60 -19.50 -6.74 -6.95
N LYS A 61 -18.82 -5.75 -6.37
CA LYS A 61 -19.38 -4.77 -5.41
C LYS A 61 -19.75 -3.45 -6.05
#